data_AF-A0A9P1ETT5-F1
#
_entry.id   AF-A0A9P1ETT5-F1
#
_cell.length_a   1.000
_cell.length_b   1.000
_cell.length_c   1.000
_cell.angle_alpha   90.00
_cell.angle_beta   90.00
_cell.angle_gamma   90.00
#
_symmetry.space_group_name_H-M   'P 1'
#
loop_
_entity.id
_entity.type
_entity.pdbx_description
1 polymer ?
#
loop_
_entity_poly.entity_id
_entity_poly.type
_entity_poly.pdbx_seq_one_letter_code
_entity_poly.pdbx_strand_id
1 'polypeptide(L)'
;MSGPWGLGWMPGNAANQGLLVEAPQAIFFPPAATHDAWCNELIAMQSAQHFSQLLQQQQQLIQGITALTAAPPPPPPPPPPVHFPYQPAVAATEAQVVHGLKAELFHAQSNENALLRELGEVKQQLAELKERHENESDLRDEVEKEIEDLKIDMDYMRVQMKREKETSKRYKEHIEKIKKERDEAREALAKTTPQKARKRVHVEKKENVKKEEEKEETKKAKFDMPLCDICRFEYGEHPDRTPRVLKCGHTVCEECCTNLADGLMHLQCPFDRKETAMTENGTVDLPKNYVLIQMLSQKNN
;
A
#
# COMPACT_ATOMS: atom_id res chain seq x y z
N MET A 1 -38.19 25.41 -40.80
CA MET A 1 -38.66 26.78 -41.08
C MET A 1 -39.28 27.32 -39.81
N SER A 2 -38.75 28.45 -39.33
CA SER A 2 -39.44 29.48 -38.54
C SER A 2 -39.92 29.16 -37.12
N GLY A 3 -39.30 29.83 -36.12
CA GLY A 3 -39.97 30.23 -34.86
C GLY A 3 -41.01 31.33 -35.13
N PRO A 4 -41.41 32.24 -34.17
CA PRO A 4 -40.54 32.72 -33.07
C PRO A 4 -41.26 33.40 -31.82
N TRP A 5 -40.44 33.91 -30.87
CA TRP A 5 -40.66 34.91 -29.75
C TRP A 5 -41.67 34.61 -28.62
N GLY A 6 -41.53 35.05 -27.35
CA GLY A 6 -40.60 35.99 -26.68
C GLY A 6 -40.60 35.77 -25.15
N LEU A 7 -39.47 35.98 -24.48
CA LEU A 7 -39.09 37.18 -23.70
C LEU A 7 -39.91 37.42 -22.42
N GLY A 8 -39.25 37.19 -21.29
CA GLY A 8 -39.60 37.71 -19.97
C GLY A 8 -38.36 37.76 -19.08
N TRP A 9 -37.66 38.90 -19.09
CA TRP A 9 -36.58 39.26 -18.16
C TRP A 9 -37.13 40.33 -17.21
N MET A 10 -36.92 40.17 -15.90
CA MET A 10 -36.40 41.22 -15.01
C MET A 10 -35.93 40.61 -13.66
N PRO A 11 -35.01 41.29 -12.94
CA PRO A 11 -34.01 40.63 -12.09
C PRO A 11 -34.08 41.01 -10.60
N GLY A 12 -33.35 40.24 -9.79
CA GLY A 12 -33.00 40.54 -8.39
C GLY A 12 -32.92 39.23 -7.58
N ASN A 13 -31.96 38.96 -6.71
CA ASN A 13 -30.82 39.72 -6.22
C ASN A 13 -29.78 38.73 -5.67
N ALA A 14 -28.54 39.19 -5.57
CA ALA A 14 -27.32 38.48 -5.23
C ALA A 14 -27.35 37.69 -3.90
N ALA A 15 -26.78 36.48 -3.91
CA ALA A 15 -25.77 36.00 -2.95
C ALA A 15 -25.35 34.57 -3.31
N ASN A 16 -24.41 34.42 -4.25
CA ASN A 16 -23.70 33.16 -4.46
C ASN A 16 -22.22 33.41 -4.16
N GLN A 17 -21.78 33.04 -2.96
CA GLN A 17 -20.36 33.00 -2.62
C GLN A 17 -19.80 31.73 -3.24
N GLY A 18 -18.87 31.90 -4.17
CA GLY A 18 -18.26 30.80 -4.92
C GLY A 18 -17.45 29.89 -4.02
N LEU A 19 -17.74 28.59 -4.09
CA LEU A 19 -16.72 27.56 -3.93
C LEU A 19 -16.08 27.36 -5.30
N LEU A 20 -14.94 28.02 -5.53
CA LEU A 20 -13.96 27.53 -6.50
C LEU A 20 -13.42 26.21 -5.92
N VAL A 21 -13.79 25.09 -6.54
CA VAL A 21 -13.11 23.82 -6.30
C VAL A 21 -11.79 23.91 -7.08
N GLU A 22 -10.70 24.22 -6.39
CA GLU A 22 -9.37 24.23 -7.00
C GLU A 22 -9.02 22.83 -7.50
N ALA A 23 -8.54 22.76 -8.75
CA ALA A 23 -8.01 21.54 -9.34
C ALA A 23 -6.81 21.04 -8.50
N PRO A 24 -6.63 19.71 -8.34
CA PRO A 24 -5.49 19.18 -7.62
C PRO A 24 -4.20 19.59 -8.34
N GLN A 25 -3.35 20.32 -7.63
CA GLN A 25 -2.06 20.75 -8.15
C GLN A 25 -1.24 19.53 -8.56
N ALA A 26 -0.75 19.53 -9.80
CA ALA A 26 0.11 18.49 -10.32
C ALA A 26 1.38 18.40 -9.45
N ILE A 27 1.56 17.26 -8.78
CA ILE A 27 2.80 16.96 -8.04
C ILE A 27 3.91 16.79 -9.08
N PHE A 28 4.82 17.75 -9.13
CA PHE A 28 5.97 17.73 -10.03
C PHE A 28 7.02 16.78 -9.46
N PHE A 29 7.18 15.59 -10.05
CA PHE A 29 8.22 14.64 -9.66
C PHE A 29 9.58 15.10 -10.20
N PRO A 30 10.60 15.29 -9.35
CA PRO A 30 11.94 15.60 -9.82
C PRO A 30 12.60 14.38 -10.50
N PRO A 31 13.57 14.60 -11.40
CA PRO A 31 14.27 13.51 -12.10
C PRO A 31 14.99 12.56 -11.13
N ALA A 32 15.17 11.30 -11.55
CA ALA A 32 15.61 10.16 -10.72
C ALA A 32 16.92 10.35 -9.91
N ALA A 33 17.74 11.35 -10.24
CA ALA A 33 18.98 11.64 -9.53
C ALA A 33 18.80 12.38 -8.18
N THR A 34 17.61 12.85 -7.84
CA THR A 34 17.35 13.64 -6.62
C THR A 34 16.18 13.10 -5.77
N HIS A 35 15.69 11.91 -6.08
CA HIS A 35 14.53 11.31 -5.41
C HIS A 35 14.77 11.08 -3.91
N ASP A 36 15.96 10.60 -3.53
CA ASP A 36 16.29 10.33 -2.13
C ASP A 36 16.38 11.61 -1.28
N ALA A 37 16.88 12.71 -1.86
CA ALA A 37 16.91 14.01 -1.18
C ALA A 37 15.50 14.56 -0.95
N TRP A 38 14.62 14.43 -1.95
CA TRP A 38 13.23 14.87 -1.86
C TRP A 38 12.42 14.03 -0.87
N CYS A 39 12.60 12.70 -0.85
CA CYS A 39 11.97 11.82 0.12
C CYS A 39 12.40 12.14 1.56
N ASN A 40 13.69 12.40 1.79
CA ASN A 40 14.20 12.77 3.11
C ASN A 40 13.63 14.12 3.58
N GLU A 41 13.47 15.08 2.67
CA GLU A 41 12.87 16.38 2.97
C GLU A 41 11.36 16.27 3.25
N LEU A 42 10.65 15.38 2.54
CA LEU A 42 9.23 15.10 2.79
C LEU A 42 9.03 14.40 4.15
N ILE A 43 9.88 13.44 4.51
CA ILE A 43 9.87 12.76 5.82
C ILE A 43 10.20 13.75 6.94
N ALA A 44 11.17 14.65 6.74
CA ALA A 44 11.48 15.72 7.69
C ALA A 44 10.29 16.69 7.87
N MET A 45 9.56 17.00 6.80
CA MET A 45 8.41 17.89 6.85
C MET A 45 7.20 17.22 7.53
N GLN A 46 6.93 15.94 7.26
CA GLN A 46 5.87 15.18 7.90
C GLN A 46 6.15 14.93 9.39
N SER A 47 7.40 14.64 9.75
CA SER A 47 7.80 14.50 11.16
C SER A 47 7.71 15.82 11.93
N ALA A 48 8.04 16.96 11.30
CA ALA A 48 7.85 18.28 11.89
C ALA A 48 6.37 18.62 12.12
N GLN A 49 5.48 18.28 11.17
CA GLN A 49 4.04 18.45 11.33
C GLN A 49 3.48 17.58 12.47
N HIS A 50 3.91 16.31 12.55
CA HIS A 50 3.51 15.41 13.62
C HIS A 50 4.00 15.88 15.00
N PHE A 51 5.23 16.40 15.07
CA PHE A 51 5.78 16.98 16.30
C PHE A 51 5.00 18.22 16.74
N SER A 52 4.62 19.10 15.80
CA SER A 52 3.78 20.27 16.09
C SER A 52 2.40 19.87 16.63
N GLN A 53 1.79 18.81 16.09
CA GLN A 53 0.50 18.30 16.57
C GLN A 53 0.61 17.76 18.00
N LEU A 54 1.67 17.00 18.31
CA LEU A 54 1.92 16.48 19.66
C LEU A 54 2.12 17.62 20.66
N LEU A 55 2.84 18.69 20.28
CA LEU A 55 3.03 19.86 21.14
C LEU A 55 1.70 20.57 21.44
N GLN A 56 0.84 20.70 20.43
CA GLN A 56 -0.48 21.32 20.58
C GLN A 56 -1.40 20.48 21.48
N GLN A 57 -1.36 19.15 21.34
CA GLN A 57 -2.11 18.23 22.20
C GLN A 57 -1.62 18.30 23.66
N GLN A 58 -0.29 18.38 23.86
CA GLN A 58 0.29 18.56 25.19
C GLN A 58 -0.15 19.89 25.83
N GLN A 59 -0.20 20.97 25.05
CA GLN A 59 -0.66 22.28 25.53
C GLN A 59 -2.14 22.25 25.96
N GLN A 60 -2.99 21.55 25.21
CA GLN A 60 -4.41 21.37 25.57
C GLN A 60 -4.58 20.58 26.87
N LEU A 61 -3.78 19.53 27.09
CA LEU A 61 -3.78 18.78 28.36
C LEU A 61 -3.35 19.64 29.54
N ILE A 62 -2.33 20.49 29.37
CA ILE A 62 -1.87 21.44 30.41
C ILE A 62 -2.97 22.47 30.73
N GLN A 63 -3.67 22.97 29.71
CA GLN A 63 -4.81 23.88 29.90
C GLN A 63 -5.99 23.22 30.63
N GLY A 64 -6.26 21.93 30.35
CA GLY A 64 -7.27 21.16 31.06
C GLY A 64 -6.93 20.96 32.55
N ILE A 65 -5.67 20.64 32.85
CA ILE A 65 -5.20 20.45 34.24
C ILE A 65 -5.24 21.78 35.01
N THR A 66 -4.80 22.88 34.39
CA THR A 66 -4.83 24.20 35.05
C THR A 66 -6.26 24.68 35.35
N ALA A 67 -7.24 24.34 34.50
CA ALA A 67 -8.65 24.60 34.75
C ALA A 67 -9.23 23.81 35.94
N LEU A 68 -8.72 22.59 36.21
CA LEU A 68 -9.13 21.80 37.38
C LEU A 68 -8.51 22.30 38.70
N THR A 69 -7.41 23.05 38.63
CA THR A 69 -6.73 23.65 39.79
C THR A 69 -7.09 25.12 40.03
N ALA A 70 -7.84 25.74 39.11
CA ALA A 70 -8.27 27.12 39.25
C ALA A 70 -9.29 27.23 40.39
N ALA A 71 -8.96 28.03 41.42
CA ALA A 71 -9.91 28.34 42.47
C ALA A 71 -11.18 28.95 41.86
N PRO A 72 -12.39 28.55 42.32
CA PRO A 72 -13.63 29.11 41.81
C PRO A 72 -13.63 30.64 42.00
N PRO A 73 -14.26 31.40 41.08
CA PRO A 73 -14.34 32.84 41.22
C PRO A 73 -14.99 33.20 42.57
N PRO A 74 -14.53 34.27 43.24
CA PRO A 74 -15.11 34.69 44.51
C PRO A 74 -16.61 34.92 44.32
N PRO A 75 -17.45 34.48 45.28
CA PRO A 75 -18.89 34.65 45.18
C PRO A 75 -19.22 36.14 45.04
N PRO A 76 -20.29 36.49 44.31
CA PRO A 76 -20.72 37.88 44.17
C PRO A 76 -20.97 38.50 45.56
N PRO A 77 -20.75 39.82 45.72
CA PRO A 77 -20.98 40.50 46.98
C PRO A 77 -22.44 40.29 47.42
N PRO A 78 -22.68 40.04 48.72
CA PRO A 78 -24.02 39.77 49.20
C PRO A 78 -24.95 40.97 48.93
N PRO A 79 -26.21 40.73 48.58
CA PRO A 79 -27.19 41.81 48.43
C PRO A 79 -27.34 42.60 49.73
N PRO A 80 -27.73 43.89 49.65
CA PRO A 80 -27.92 44.72 50.83
C PRO A 80 -28.90 44.08 51.82
N PRO A 81 -28.70 44.26 53.15
CA PRO A 81 -29.43 43.53 54.16
C PRO A 81 -30.92 43.91 54.10
N VAL A 82 -31.71 42.99 53.55
CA VAL A 82 -33.16 43.02 53.72
C VAL A 82 -33.41 42.62 55.17
N HIS A 83 -33.99 43.51 55.97
CA HIS A 83 -34.41 43.22 57.34
C HIS A 83 -35.47 42.11 57.32
N PHE A 84 -35.01 40.86 57.39
CA PHE A 84 -35.85 39.75 57.79
C PHE A 84 -35.96 39.77 59.33
N PRO A 85 -37.16 39.50 59.88
CA PRO A 85 -37.30 39.35 61.33
C PRO A 85 -36.32 38.27 61.80
N TYR A 86 -35.52 38.62 62.81
CA TYR A 86 -34.53 37.73 63.43
C TYR A 86 -35.24 36.46 63.91
N GLN A 87 -35.14 35.38 63.13
CA GLN A 87 -35.42 34.05 63.63
C GLN A 87 -34.19 33.60 64.42
N PRO A 88 -34.33 33.19 65.69
CA PRO A 88 -33.20 32.65 66.43
C PRO A 88 -32.66 31.45 65.65
N ALA A 89 -31.35 31.44 65.39
CA ALA A 89 -30.67 30.25 64.87
C ALA A 89 -30.94 29.12 65.87
N VAL A 90 -31.88 28.24 65.53
CA VAL A 90 -32.17 27.03 66.29
C VAL A 90 -30.89 26.22 66.26
N ALA A 91 -30.19 26.19 67.40
CA ALA A 91 -29.05 25.32 67.61
C ALA A 91 -29.49 23.91 67.22
N ALA A 92 -28.80 23.32 66.23
CA ALA A 92 -29.09 21.97 65.79
C ALA A 92 -29.10 21.07 67.03
N THR A 93 -30.19 20.32 67.22
CA THR A 93 -30.28 19.42 68.35
C THR A 93 -29.18 18.37 68.21
N GLU A 94 -28.68 17.82 69.33
CA GLU A 94 -27.68 16.75 69.29
C GLU A 94 -28.10 15.60 68.36
N ALA A 95 -29.41 15.30 68.29
CA ALA A 95 -29.97 14.32 67.39
C ALA A 95 -29.78 14.68 65.89
N GLN A 96 -29.90 15.95 65.51
CA GLN A 96 -29.68 16.42 64.14
C GLN A 96 -28.20 16.33 63.75
N VAL A 97 -27.29 16.67 64.67
CA VAL A 97 -25.84 16.54 64.45
C VAL A 97 -25.45 15.07 64.28
N VAL A 98 -25.96 14.18 65.14
CA VAL A 98 -25.71 12.73 65.04
C VAL A 98 -26.28 12.14 63.75
N HIS A 99 -27.45 12.60 63.29
CA HIS A 99 -28.03 12.17 62.02
C HIS A 99 -27.16 12.60 60.83
N GLY A 100 -26.65 13.84 60.84
CA GLY A 100 -25.72 14.34 59.83
C GLY A 100 -24.44 13.51 59.75
N LEU A 101 -23.80 13.26 60.89
CA LEU A 101 -22.58 12.45 60.96
C LEU A 101 -22.80 11.00 60.50
N LYS A 102 -23.98 10.42 60.76
CA LYS A 102 -24.34 9.08 60.25
C LYS A 102 -24.49 9.07 58.72
N ALA A 103 -25.09 10.10 58.15
CA ALA A 103 -25.22 10.22 56.70
C ALA A 103 -23.85 10.40 56.03
N GLU A 104 -22.97 11.24 56.60
CA GLU A 104 -21.60 11.42 56.14
C GLU A 104 -20.79 10.13 56.20
N LEU A 105 -20.89 9.38 57.30
CA LEU A 105 -20.23 8.07 57.45
C LEU A 105 -20.74 7.08 56.39
N PHE A 106 -22.05 7.04 56.15
CA PHE A 106 -22.63 6.18 55.11
C PHE A 106 -22.13 6.54 53.72
N HIS A 107 -22.06 7.83 53.39
CA HIS A 107 -21.49 8.30 52.12
C HIS A 107 -20.00 7.97 52.00
N ALA A 108 -19.22 8.16 53.07
CA ALA A 108 -17.80 7.82 53.09
C ALA A 108 -17.59 6.31 52.85
N GLN A 109 -18.37 5.45 53.51
CA GLN A 109 -18.35 4.00 53.30
C GLN A 109 -18.80 3.59 51.89
N SER A 110 -19.81 4.27 51.34
CA SER A 110 -20.23 4.05 49.95
C SER A 110 -19.11 4.40 48.97
N ASN A 111 -18.40 5.51 49.20
CA ASN A 111 -17.28 5.94 48.38
C ASN A 111 -16.08 5.00 48.49
N GLU A 112 -15.75 4.54 49.71
CA GLU A 112 -14.69 3.54 49.93
C GLU A 112 -14.97 2.25 49.16
N ASN A 113 -16.21 1.75 49.21
CA ASN A 113 -16.62 0.57 48.45
C ASN A 113 -16.56 0.78 46.93
N ALA A 114 -16.88 2.00 46.43
CA ALA A 114 -16.73 2.34 45.02
C ALA A 114 -15.26 2.32 44.58
N LEU A 115 -14.38 2.95 45.37
CA LEU A 115 -12.94 2.95 45.11
C LEU A 115 -12.33 1.55 45.14
N LEU A 116 -12.79 0.67 46.03
CA LEU A 116 -12.35 -0.74 46.06
C LEU A 116 -12.74 -1.51 44.79
N ARG A 117 -13.90 -1.21 44.19
CA ARG A 117 -14.32 -1.80 42.91
C ARG A 117 -13.43 -1.30 41.77
N GLU A 118 -13.24 0.01 41.67
CA GLU A 118 -12.36 0.62 40.67
C GLU A 118 -10.92 0.09 40.79
N LEU A 119 -10.40 -0.06 42.01
CA LEU A 119 -9.09 -0.68 42.24
C LEU A 119 -9.04 -2.14 41.76
N GLY A 120 -10.14 -2.88 41.88
CA GLY A 120 -10.27 -4.23 41.33
C GLY A 120 -10.19 -4.24 39.81
N GLU A 121 -10.94 -3.34 39.16
CA GLU A 121 -10.94 -3.19 37.69
C GLU A 121 -9.56 -2.81 37.15
N VAL A 122 -8.89 -1.83 37.77
CA VAL A 122 -7.54 -1.41 37.38
C VAL A 122 -6.53 -2.56 37.55
N LYS A 123 -6.63 -3.36 38.61
CA LYS A 123 -5.77 -4.54 38.80
C LYS A 123 -5.99 -5.59 37.72
N GLN A 124 -7.23 -5.82 37.33
CA GLN A 124 -7.55 -6.74 36.24
C GLN A 124 -6.95 -6.23 34.92
N GLN A 125 -7.18 -4.96 34.59
CA GLN A 125 -6.60 -4.34 33.38
C GLN A 125 -5.06 -4.41 33.37
N LEU A 126 -4.42 -4.24 34.53
CA LEU A 126 -2.97 -4.38 34.65
C LEU A 126 -2.50 -5.82 34.39
N ALA A 127 -3.25 -6.82 34.84
CA ALA A 127 -2.93 -8.22 34.57
C ALA A 127 -3.05 -8.54 33.07
N GLU A 128 -4.15 -8.11 32.43
CA GLU A 128 -4.37 -8.27 30.98
C GLU A 128 -3.31 -7.53 30.16
N LEU A 129 -2.87 -6.35 30.60
CA LEU A 129 -1.80 -5.61 29.93
C LEU A 129 -0.44 -6.32 30.03
N LYS A 130 -0.15 -6.92 31.19
CA LYS A 130 1.09 -7.71 31.37
C LYS A 130 1.11 -8.94 30.48
N GLU A 131 0.01 -9.70 30.43
CA GLU A 131 -0.12 -10.86 29.56
C GLU A 131 0.04 -10.48 28.08
N ARG A 132 -0.58 -9.37 27.66
CA ARG A 132 -0.37 -8.84 26.30
C ARG A 132 1.09 -8.49 26.01
N HIS A 133 1.78 -7.84 26.94
CA HIS A 133 3.17 -7.49 26.77
C HIS A 133 4.09 -8.73 26.67
N GLU A 134 3.82 -9.77 27.46
CA GLU A 134 4.52 -11.05 27.37
C GLU A 134 4.29 -11.72 26.01
N ASN A 135 3.04 -11.84 25.56
CA ASN A 135 2.71 -12.39 24.25
C ASN A 135 3.35 -11.60 23.10
N GLU A 136 3.37 -10.26 23.18
CA GLU A 136 4.05 -9.42 22.20
C GLU A 136 5.58 -9.61 22.22
N SER A 137 6.16 -9.88 23.39
CA SER A 137 7.59 -10.18 23.51
C SER A 137 7.92 -11.50 22.79
N ASP A 138 7.13 -12.54 23.03
CA ASP A 138 7.32 -13.84 22.40
C ASP A 138 7.19 -13.77 20.88
N LEU A 139 6.20 -13.00 20.39
CA LEU A 139 6.03 -12.75 18.95
C LEU A 139 7.22 -11.98 18.35
N ARG A 140 7.78 -11.01 19.07
CA ARG A 140 8.97 -10.28 18.62
C ARG A 140 10.17 -11.22 18.48
N ASP A 141 10.39 -12.09 19.46
CA ASP A 141 11.49 -13.06 19.43
C ASP A 141 11.34 -14.05 18.26
N GLU A 142 10.11 -14.46 17.95
CA GLU A 142 9.85 -15.37 16.82
C GLU A 142 10.09 -14.69 15.46
N VAL A 143 9.60 -13.46 15.29
CA VAL A 143 9.86 -12.66 14.08
C VAL A 143 11.37 -12.40 13.91
N GLU A 144 12.10 -12.17 15.00
CA GLU A 144 13.54 -11.95 14.93
C GLU A 144 14.31 -13.20 14.44
N LYS A 145 13.88 -14.40 14.85
CA LYS A 145 14.44 -15.66 14.31
C LYS A 145 14.16 -15.82 12.83
N GLU A 146 12.92 -15.59 12.38
CA GLU A 146 12.56 -15.67 10.96
C GLU A 146 13.38 -14.70 10.10
N ILE A 147 13.60 -13.49 10.60
CA ILE A 147 14.46 -12.50 9.93
C ILE A 147 15.89 -13.04 9.79
N GLU A 148 16.42 -13.71 10.80
CA GLU A 148 17.77 -14.27 10.74
C GLU A 148 17.88 -15.42 9.75
N ASP A 149 16.90 -16.33 9.73
CA ASP A 149 16.84 -17.43 8.76
C ASP A 149 16.76 -16.90 7.32
N LEU A 150 15.93 -15.87 7.07
CA LEU A 150 15.82 -15.23 5.76
C LEU A 150 17.12 -14.54 5.33
N LYS A 151 17.91 -13.99 6.26
CA LYS A 151 19.23 -13.42 5.93
C LYS A 151 20.19 -14.52 5.47
N ILE A 152 20.17 -15.68 6.11
CA ILE A 152 21.00 -16.84 5.72
C ILE A 152 20.65 -17.27 4.30
N ASP A 153 19.37 -17.39 3.98
CA ASP A 153 18.90 -17.74 2.64
C ASP A 153 19.29 -16.69 1.60
N MET A 154 19.13 -15.40 1.91
CA MET A 154 19.56 -14.32 1.02
C MET A 154 21.06 -14.38 0.74
N ASP A 155 21.89 -14.64 1.75
CA ASP A 155 23.34 -14.77 1.58
C ASP A 155 23.70 -16.00 0.76
N TYR A 156 23.03 -17.13 0.98
CA TYR A 156 23.18 -18.32 0.13
C TYR A 156 22.85 -18.01 -1.33
N MET A 157 21.70 -17.37 -1.59
CA MET A 157 21.29 -16.96 -2.93
C MET A 157 22.28 -15.99 -3.57
N ARG A 158 22.84 -15.05 -2.80
CA ARG A 158 23.91 -14.14 -3.27
C ARG A 158 25.15 -14.91 -3.70
N VAL A 159 25.57 -15.94 -2.97
CA VAL A 159 26.71 -16.78 -3.34
C VAL A 159 26.42 -17.59 -4.61
N GLN A 160 25.23 -18.19 -4.72
CA GLN A 160 24.82 -18.93 -5.92
C GLN A 160 24.80 -18.04 -7.16
N MET A 161 24.17 -16.87 -7.07
CA MET A 161 24.14 -15.87 -8.15
C MET A 161 25.54 -15.47 -8.62
N LYS A 162 26.51 -15.32 -7.70
CA LYS A 162 27.91 -15.03 -8.08
C LYS A 162 28.54 -16.18 -8.86
N ARG A 163 28.31 -17.43 -8.45
CA ARG A 163 28.83 -18.62 -9.14
C ARG A 163 28.24 -18.73 -10.54
N GLU A 164 26.94 -18.57 -10.69
CA GLU A 164 26.25 -18.59 -11.98
C GLU A 164 26.68 -17.45 -12.91
N LYS A 165 26.90 -16.26 -12.36
CA LYS A 165 27.43 -15.13 -13.13
C LYS A 165 28.82 -15.44 -13.68
N GLU A 166 29.68 -16.08 -12.89
CA GLU A 166 31.02 -16.44 -13.32
C GLU A 166 31.02 -17.59 -14.34
N THR A 167 30.15 -18.59 -14.18
CA THR A 167 29.98 -19.64 -15.20
C THR A 167 29.44 -19.04 -16.50
N SER A 168 28.44 -18.17 -16.43
CA SER A 168 27.91 -17.44 -17.60
C SER A 168 28.99 -16.63 -18.31
N LYS A 169 29.86 -15.95 -17.55
CA LYS A 169 31.00 -15.21 -18.09
C LYS A 169 31.96 -16.12 -18.86
N ARG A 170 32.36 -17.26 -18.28
CA ARG A 170 33.23 -18.25 -18.95
C ARG A 170 32.61 -18.79 -20.23
N TYR A 171 31.30 -19.09 -20.23
CA TYR A 171 30.61 -19.54 -21.43
C TYR A 171 30.61 -18.46 -22.53
N LYS A 172 30.37 -17.19 -22.16
CA LYS A 172 30.43 -16.08 -23.12
C LYS A 172 31.82 -15.94 -23.76
N GLU A 173 32.88 -16.01 -22.96
CA GLU A 173 34.26 -15.97 -23.46
C GLU A 173 34.56 -17.14 -24.42
N HIS A 174 34.10 -18.35 -24.09
CA HIS A 174 34.25 -19.51 -24.95
C HIS A 174 33.51 -19.37 -26.28
N ILE A 175 32.28 -18.84 -26.24
CA ILE A 175 31.48 -18.57 -27.45
C ILE A 175 32.18 -17.55 -28.35
N GLU A 176 32.73 -16.47 -27.79
CA GLU A 176 33.48 -15.48 -28.58
C GLU A 176 34.74 -16.08 -29.22
N LYS A 177 35.44 -16.98 -28.52
CA LYS A 177 36.58 -17.69 -29.10
C LYS A 177 36.17 -18.58 -30.28
N ILE A 178 35.09 -19.35 -30.14
CA ILE A 178 34.55 -20.18 -31.25
C ILE A 178 34.14 -19.30 -32.43
N LYS A 179 33.47 -18.16 -32.19
CA LYS A 179 33.08 -17.22 -33.25
C LYS A 179 34.30 -16.73 -34.01
N LYS A 180 35.38 -16.36 -33.31
CA LYS A 180 36.63 -15.91 -33.92
C LYS A 180 37.26 -17.00 -34.79
N GLU A 181 37.39 -18.22 -34.26
CA GLU A 181 37.95 -19.36 -35.00
C GLU A 181 37.12 -19.68 -36.26
N ARG A 182 35.78 -19.61 -36.16
CA ARG A 182 34.86 -19.77 -37.30
C ARG A 182 35.09 -18.70 -38.36
N ASP A 183 35.23 -17.44 -37.95
CA ASP A 183 35.39 -16.32 -38.88
C ASP A 183 36.76 -16.38 -39.59
N GLU A 184 37.82 -16.75 -38.87
CA GLU A 184 39.16 -17.03 -39.44
C GLU A 184 39.12 -18.20 -40.44
N ALA A 185 38.46 -19.30 -40.09
CA ALA A 185 38.28 -20.44 -41.00
C ALA A 185 37.48 -20.07 -42.25
N ARG A 186 36.43 -19.24 -42.10
CA ARG A 186 35.63 -18.72 -43.22
C ARG A 186 36.47 -17.85 -44.15
N GLU A 187 37.33 -17.00 -43.60
CA GLU A 187 38.23 -16.16 -44.38
C GLU A 187 39.30 -17.00 -45.11
N ALA A 188 39.90 -17.98 -44.44
CA ALA A 188 40.86 -18.91 -45.02
C ALA A 188 40.23 -19.70 -46.19
N LEU A 189 39.02 -20.23 -46.00
CA LEU A 189 38.28 -20.93 -47.06
C LEU A 189 37.95 -20.01 -48.24
N ALA A 190 37.62 -18.74 -47.97
CA ALA A 190 37.38 -17.79 -49.04
C ALA A 190 38.64 -17.58 -49.89
N LYS A 191 39.84 -17.54 -49.30
CA LYS A 191 41.11 -17.35 -50.02
C LYS A 191 41.48 -18.55 -50.90
N THR A 192 41.10 -19.77 -50.53
CA THR A 192 41.44 -21.00 -51.26
C THR A 192 40.41 -21.43 -52.31
N THR A 193 39.18 -20.90 -52.29
CA THR A 193 38.14 -21.28 -53.26
C THR A 193 38.31 -20.57 -54.61
N PRO A 194 38.35 -21.30 -55.76
CA PRO A 194 38.37 -20.70 -57.08
C PRO A 194 37.15 -19.81 -57.35
N GLN A 195 37.36 -18.69 -58.06
CA GLN A 195 36.34 -17.65 -58.32
C GLN A 195 35.05 -18.18 -58.98
N LYS A 196 35.11 -19.30 -59.72
CA LYS A 196 33.95 -19.97 -60.34
C LYS A 196 33.10 -20.79 -59.36
N ALA A 197 33.69 -21.36 -58.29
CA ALA A 197 32.96 -22.04 -57.23
C ALA A 197 32.27 -21.05 -56.28
N ARG A 198 32.89 -19.87 -56.04
CA ARG A 198 32.33 -18.77 -55.24
C ARG A 198 30.96 -18.30 -55.73
N LYS A 199 30.70 -18.27 -57.04
CA LYS A 199 29.39 -17.86 -57.61
C LYS A 199 28.28 -18.89 -57.38
N ARG A 200 28.58 -20.20 -57.44
CA ARG A 200 27.61 -21.26 -57.13
C ARG A 200 27.27 -21.29 -55.62
N VAL A 201 28.28 -21.21 -54.77
CA VAL A 201 28.10 -21.22 -53.30
C VAL A 201 27.39 -19.96 -52.80
N HIS A 202 27.55 -18.80 -53.45
CA HIS A 202 26.84 -17.57 -53.03
C HIS A 202 25.34 -17.62 -53.32
N VAL A 203 24.92 -18.34 -54.38
CA VAL A 203 23.50 -18.57 -54.69
C VAL A 203 22.89 -19.55 -53.68
N GLU A 204 23.53 -20.70 -53.45
CA GLU A 204 23.07 -21.68 -52.44
C GLU A 204 23.09 -21.11 -51.01
N LYS A 205 24.10 -20.32 -50.67
CA LYS A 205 24.19 -19.67 -49.35
C LYS A 205 23.14 -18.57 -49.17
N LYS A 206 22.75 -17.82 -50.22
CA LYS A 206 21.64 -16.86 -50.13
C LYS A 206 20.30 -17.56 -49.90
N GLU A 207 20.09 -18.72 -50.53
CA GLU A 207 18.88 -19.52 -50.32
C GLU A 207 18.85 -20.19 -48.93
N ASN A 208 19.99 -20.70 -48.45
CA ASN A 208 20.08 -21.28 -47.11
C ASN A 208 20.08 -20.23 -45.99
N VAL A 209 20.70 -19.06 -46.16
CA VAL A 209 20.66 -17.97 -45.17
C VAL A 209 19.24 -17.42 -45.03
N LYS A 210 18.48 -17.26 -46.13
CA LYS A 210 17.04 -16.92 -46.03
C LYS A 210 16.25 -17.96 -45.24
N LYS A 211 16.49 -19.26 -45.48
CA LYS A 211 15.85 -20.34 -44.73
C LYS A 211 16.31 -20.44 -43.27
N GLU A 212 17.54 -20.03 -42.96
CA GLU A 212 18.11 -20.02 -41.60
C GLU A 212 17.67 -18.79 -40.81
N GLU A 213 17.57 -17.61 -41.44
CA GLU A 213 17.02 -16.37 -40.86
C GLU A 213 15.53 -16.55 -40.54
N GLU A 214 14.73 -17.17 -41.44
CA GLU A 214 13.35 -17.57 -41.14
C GLU A 214 13.27 -18.60 -39.99
N LYS A 215 14.26 -19.51 -39.87
CA LYS A 215 14.36 -20.46 -38.76
C LYS A 215 14.85 -19.82 -37.45
N GLU A 216 15.60 -18.73 -37.51
CA GLU A 216 16.09 -18.00 -36.35
C GLU A 216 15.04 -17.01 -35.83
N GLU A 217 14.28 -16.36 -36.71
CA GLU A 217 13.09 -15.58 -36.36
C GLU A 217 12.01 -16.46 -35.72
N THR A 218 11.78 -17.67 -36.24
CA THR A 218 10.89 -18.65 -35.58
C THR A 218 11.45 -19.22 -34.27
N LYS A 219 12.78 -19.26 -34.08
CA LYS A 219 13.41 -19.64 -32.79
C LYS A 219 13.44 -18.50 -31.76
N LYS A 220 13.59 -17.24 -32.18
CA LYS A 220 13.45 -16.06 -31.30
C LYS A 220 12.01 -15.85 -30.88
N ALA A 221 11.06 -16.09 -31.79
CA ALA A 221 9.64 -16.13 -31.47
C ALA A 221 9.27 -17.28 -30.49
N LYS A 222 10.15 -18.27 -30.30
CA LYS A 222 9.97 -19.39 -29.37
C LYS A 222 10.35 -19.07 -27.91
N PHE A 223 11.06 -17.97 -27.63
CA PHE A 223 11.50 -17.64 -26.26
C PHE A 223 10.67 -16.57 -25.55
N ASP A 224 9.77 -15.88 -26.27
CA ASP A 224 8.79 -14.97 -25.68
C ASP A 224 7.45 -15.70 -25.49
N MET A 225 7.41 -16.60 -24.50
CA MET A 225 6.12 -17.08 -23.96
C MET A 225 5.58 -15.99 -23.04
N PRO A 226 4.39 -15.43 -23.26
CA PRO A 226 3.88 -14.37 -22.40
C PRO A 226 3.59 -14.93 -21.00
N LEU A 227 4.19 -14.31 -19.98
CA LEU A 227 4.08 -14.68 -18.57
C LEU A 227 3.18 -13.69 -17.82
N CYS A 228 2.55 -14.15 -16.75
CA CYS A 228 1.88 -13.26 -15.80
C CYS A 228 2.92 -12.42 -15.03
N ASP A 229 2.75 -11.10 -14.98
CA ASP A 229 3.71 -10.21 -14.31
C ASP A 229 3.70 -10.34 -12.77
N ILE A 230 2.66 -10.98 -12.22
CA ILE A 230 2.50 -11.22 -10.78
C ILE A 230 3.16 -12.54 -10.38
N CYS A 231 2.65 -13.66 -10.91
CA CYS A 231 3.12 -15.00 -10.51
C CYS A 231 4.23 -15.57 -11.40
N ARG A 232 4.58 -14.89 -12.50
CA ARG A 232 5.63 -15.28 -13.46
C ARG A 232 5.41 -16.64 -14.13
N PHE A 233 4.20 -17.20 -14.03
CA PHE A 233 3.80 -18.40 -14.76
C PHE A 233 3.29 -18.08 -16.17
N GLU A 234 3.44 -19.05 -17.06
CA GLU A 234 2.93 -18.98 -18.43
C GLU A 234 1.40 -18.87 -18.43
N TYR A 235 0.89 -17.98 -19.28
CA TYR A 235 -0.53 -17.93 -19.56
C TYR A 235 -0.96 -19.20 -20.33
N GLY A 236 -2.20 -19.61 -20.12
CA GLY A 236 -2.75 -20.77 -20.81
C GLY A 236 -4.27 -20.77 -20.82
N GLU A 237 -4.87 -21.79 -21.45
CA GLU A 237 -6.33 -22.00 -21.45
C GLU A 237 -6.85 -22.70 -20.19
N HIS A 238 -5.94 -23.17 -19.32
CA HIS A 238 -6.32 -23.68 -18.01
C HIS A 238 -7.04 -22.58 -17.19
N PRO A 239 -8.06 -22.93 -16.40
CA PRO A 239 -8.86 -21.97 -15.64
C PRO A 239 -7.97 -21.04 -14.81
N ASP A 240 -7.00 -21.57 -14.06
CA ASP A 240 -6.12 -20.78 -13.18
C ASP A 240 -5.13 -19.87 -13.94
N ARG A 241 -4.77 -20.24 -15.17
CA ARG A 241 -3.76 -19.56 -16.00
C ARG A 241 -4.37 -18.72 -17.12
N THR A 242 -5.70 -18.62 -17.17
CA THR A 242 -6.40 -17.86 -18.19
C THR A 242 -6.07 -16.36 -18.05
N PRO A 243 -5.54 -15.70 -19.09
CA PRO A 243 -5.29 -14.26 -19.05
C PRO A 243 -6.61 -13.48 -19.05
N ARG A 244 -6.87 -12.72 -17.98
CA ARG A 244 -8.04 -11.85 -17.79
C ARG A 244 -7.63 -10.39 -17.91
N VAL A 245 -8.46 -9.58 -18.56
CA VAL A 245 -8.21 -8.14 -18.78
C VAL A 245 -9.01 -7.30 -17.79
N LEU A 246 -8.33 -6.44 -17.05
CA LEU A 246 -8.95 -5.50 -16.10
C LEU A 246 -9.52 -4.28 -16.83
N LYS A 247 -10.38 -3.47 -16.18
CA LYS A 247 -10.96 -2.24 -16.79
C LYS A 247 -9.91 -1.25 -17.27
N CYS A 248 -8.73 -1.27 -16.65
CA CYS A 248 -7.60 -0.42 -17.02
C CYS A 248 -6.80 -0.92 -18.23
N GLY A 249 -7.07 -2.15 -18.71
CA GLY A 249 -6.39 -2.77 -19.85
C GLY A 249 -5.22 -3.68 -19.47
N HIS A 250 -4.79 -3.72 -18.20
CA HIS A 250 -3.77 -4.66 -17.76
C HIS A 250 -4.28 -6.11 -17.78
N THR A 251 -3.40 -7.05 -18.11
CA THR A 251 -3.72 -8.48 -18.16
C THR A 251 -3.05 -9.21 -16.99
N VAL A 252 -3.82 -10.07 -16.32
CA VAL A 252 -3.39 -10.87 -15.16
C VAL A 252 -4.01 -12.27 -15.27
N CYS A 253 -3.38 -13.32 -14.74
CA CYS A 253 -3.99 -14.65 -14.77
C CYS A 253 -5.17 -14.75 -13.79
N GLU A 254 -6.12 -15.64 -14.07
CA GLU A 254 -7.33 -15.82 -13.26
C GLU A 254 -7.05 -16.09 -11.78
N GLU A 255 -6.08 -16.95 -11.47
CA GLU A 255 -5.67 -17.23 -10.09
C GLU A 255 -5.21 -15.96 -9.36
N CYS A 256 -4.37 -15.14 -10.01
CA CYS A 256 -3.92 -13.89 -9.43
C CYS A 256 -5.07 -12.88 -9.29
N CYS A 257 -6.02 -12.83 -10.23
CA CYS A 257 -7.22 -12.02 -10.07
C CYS A 257 -8.04 -12.46 -8.85
N THR A 258 -8.19 -13.78 -8.63
CA THR A 258 -8.96 -14.33 -7.51
C THR A 258 -8.30 -13.99 -6.18
N ASN A 259 -6.98 -14.11 -6.10
CA ASN A 259 -6.21 -13.75 -4.91
C ASN A 259 -6.23 -12.24 -4.63
N LEU A 260 -6.24 -11.40 -5.67
CA LEU A 260 -6.33 -9.94 -5.53
C LEU A 260 -7.73 -9.45 -5.15
N ALA A 261 -8.76 -10.20 -5.52
CA ALA A 261 -10.14 -9.90 -5.17
C ALA A 261 -10.44 -10.23 -3.70
N ASP A 262 -9.79 -11.26 -3.14
CA ASP A 262 -9.94 -11.68 -1.74
C ASP A 262 -11.42 -11.83 -1.29
N GLY A 263 -12.26 -12.39 -2.18
CA GLY A 263 -13.70 -12.58 -1.93
C GLY A 263 -14.57 -11.31 -2.05
N LEU A 264 -13.99 -10.18 -2.45
CA LEU A 264 -14.71 -8.92 -2.70
C LEU A 264 -15.26 -8.86 -4.13
N MET A 265 -16.32 -8.07 -4.31
CA MET A 265 -16.95 -7.80 -5.63
C MET A 265 -16.19 -6.73 -6.45
N HIS A 266 -15.02 -6.30 -5.97
CA HIS A 266 -14.15 -5.36 -6.67
C HIS A 266 -12.69 -5.77 -6.48
N LEU A 267 -11.87 -5.52 -7.50
CA LEU A 267 -10.43 -5.74 -7.44
C LEU A 267 -9.71 -4.45 -7.83
N GLN A 268 -8.57 -4.16 -7.20
CA GLN A 268 -7.70 -3.06 -7.59
C GLN A 268 -6.55 -3.59 -8.44
N CYS A 269 -6.31 -2.94 -9.57
CA CYS A 269 -5.19 -3.30 -10.44
C CYS A 269 -3.85 -3.09 -9.70
N PRO A 270 -2.95 -4.08 -9.67
CA PRO A 270 -1.67 -3.95 -8.97
C PRO A 270 -0.69 -2.98 -9.65
N PHE A 271 -0.92 -2.65 -10.93
CA PHE A 271 -0.04 -1.80 -11.71
C PHE A 271 -0.40 -0.31 -11.63
N ASP A 272 -1.71 0.01 -11.67
CA ASP A 272 -2.20 1.39 -11.74
C ASP A 272 -3.32 1.71 -10.73
N ARG A 273 -3.62 0.78 -9.80
CA ARG A 273 -4.59 0.91 -8.70
C ARG A 273 -6.02 1.26 -9.11
N LYS A 274 -6.36 1.17 -10.40
CA LYS A 274 -7.73 1.40 -10.87
C LYS A 274 -8.64 0.25 -10.47
N GLU A 275 -9.85 0.59 -10.03
CA GLU A 275 -10.85 -0.38 -9.59
C GLU A 275 -11.57 -1.05 -10.75
N THR A 276 -11.69 -2.36 -10.66
CA THR A 276 -12.50 -3.19 -11.55
C THR A 276 -13.57 -3.88 -10.72
N ALA A 277 -14.81 -3.39 -10.83
CA ALA A 277 -15.99 -4.06 -10.28
C ALA A 277 -16.30 -5.34 -11.07
N MET A 278 -16.64 -6.40 -10.35
CA MET A 278 -17.03 -7.72 -10.85
C MET A 278 -18.50 -8.01 -10.53
N THR A 279 -19.08 -8.96 -11.26
CA THR A 279 -20.43 -9.50 -11.06
C THR A 279 -20.40 -10.72 -10.14
N GLU A 280 -21.56 -11.33 -9.88
CA GLU A 280 -21.72 -12.44 -8.93
C GLU A 280 -20.84 -13.67 -9.26
N ASN A 281 -20.40 -13.86 -10.51
CA ASN A 281 -19.49 -14.95 -10.88
C ASN A 281 -18.00 -14.58 -10.69
N GLY A 282 -17.71 -13.46 -10.03
CA GLY A 282 -16.36 -13.06 -9.64
C GLY A 282 -15.40 -12.85 -10.82
N THR A 283 -14.21 -13.43 -10.72
CA THR A 283 -13.12 -13.26 -11.69
C THR A 283 -13.36 -13.95 -13.03
N VAL A 284 -14.34 -14.87 -13.08
CA VAL A 284 -14.73 -15.59 -14.30
C VAL A 284 -15.40 -14.67 -15.32
N ASP A 285 -16.06 -13.60 -14.86
CA ASP A 285 -16.75 -12.64 -15.71
C ASP A 285 -15.82 -11.58 -16.33
N LEU A 286 -14.56 -11.53 -15.89
CA LEU A 286 -13.58 -10.64 -16.51
C LEU A 286 -13.27 -11.09 -17.95
N PRO A 287 -13.20 -10.17 -18.93
CA PRO A 287 -12.97 -10.53 -20.32
C PRO A 287 -11.63 -11.26 -20.47
N LYS A 288 -11.65 -12.41 -21.16
CA LYS A 288 -10.44 -13.13 -21.52
C LYS A 288 -9.64 -12.35 -22.55
N ASN A 289 -8.32 -12.36 -22.44
CA ASN A 289 -7.44 -11.84 -23.49
C ASN A 289 -7.33 -12.89 -24.62
N TYR A 290 -8.34 -12.92 -25.50
CA TYR A 290 -8.40 -13.88 -26.61
C TYR A 290 -7.23 -13.73 -27.59
N VAL A 291 -6.65 -12.53 -27.72
CA VAL A 291 -5.46 -12.31 -28.56
C VAL A 291 -4.27 -13.11 -27.99
N LEU A 292 -4.01 -13.00 -26.68
CA LEU A 292 -2.95 -13.79 -26.05
C LEU A 292 -3.25 -15.28 -26.11
N ILE A 293 -4.49 -15.70 -25.85
CA ILE A 293 -4.88 -17.12 -25.93
C ILE A 293 -4.66 -17.69 -27.34
N GLN A 294 -5.05 -16.95 -28.38
CA GLN A 294 -4.84 -17.36 -29.77
C GLN A 294 -3.35 -17.44 -30.14
N MET A 295 -2.53 -16.51 -29.65
CA MET A 295 -1.07 -16.56 -29.84
C MET A 295 -0.43 -17.77 -29.16
N LEU A 296 -0.96 -18.18 -28.00
CA LEU A 296 -0.48 -19.34 -27.24
C LEU A 296 -0.89 -20.67 -27.92
N SER A 297 -2.13 -20.78 -28.39
CA SER A 297 -2.63 -22.01 -29.02
C SER A 297 -2.00 -22.29 -30.39
N GLN A 298 -1.65 -21.25 -31.15
CA GLN A 298 -0.93 -21.40 -32.43
C GLN A 298 0.53 -21.88 -32.28
N LYS A 299 1.12 -21.75 -31.09
CA LYS A 299 2.49 -22.20 -30.81
C LYS A 299 2.58 -23.65 -30.31
N ASN A 300 1.47 -24.24 -29.84
CA ASN A 300 1.40 -25.59 -29.26
C ASN A 300 0.97 -26.68 -30.27
N ASN A 301 0.73 -26.33 -31.53
CA ASN A 301 0.46 -27.22 -32.68
C ASN A 301 1.63 -27.22 -33.67
#